data_AF-A0A519H5G2-F1
#
_entry.id   AF-A0A519H5G2-F1
#
_cell.length_a   1.000
_cell.length_b   1.000
_cell.length_c   1.000
_cell.angle_alpha   90.00
_cell.angle_beta   90.00
_cell.angle_gamma   90.00
#
_symmetry.space_group_name_H-M   'P 1'
#
loop_
_entity.id
_entity.type
_entity.pdbx_description
1 polymer ?
#
loop_
_entity_poly.entity_id
_entity_poly.type
_entity_poly.pdbx_seq_one_letter_code
_entity_poly.pdbx_strand_id
1 'polypeptide(L)'
;EAIIQLADNRWLAQSIGDLRKILKLARLQQLHAPGRLAQSLSEHLAVFAALKARDSEGADAAMRTHLTRQREALREVARQQQKSRVAS
;
A
#
# COMPACT_ATOMS: atom_id res chain seq x y z
N GLU A 1 -6.13 3.09 9.63
CA GLU A 1 -5.07 3.81 10.38
C GLU A 1 -4.75 3.23 11.76
N ALA A 2 -5.67 2.44 12.35
CA ALA A 2 -5.50 1.86 13.69
C ALA A 2 -4.16 1.14 13.93
N ILE A 3 -3.69 0.30 12.99
CA ILE A 3 -2.48 -0.53 13.20
C ILE A 3 -1.21 0.31 13.49
N ILE A 4 -1.07 1.48 12.87
CA ILE A 4 0.13 2.31 13.05
C ILE A 4 0.05 3.13 14.33
N GLN A 5 -1.15 3.61 14.69
CA GLN A 5 -1.35 4.29 15.97
C GLN A 5 -1.15 3.33 17.16
N LEU A 6 -1.49 2.05 16.98
CA LEU A 6 -1.28 1.01 17.98
C LEU A 6 0.20 0.63 18.18
N ALA A 7 1.10 1.03 17.28
CA ALA A 7 2.53 0.75 17.41
C ALA A 7 3.24 1.69 18.41
N ASP A 8 2.53 2.69 18.94
CA ASP A 8 3.02 3.75 19.85
C ASP A 8 4.37 4.38 19.45
N ASN A 9 4.66 4.36 18.15
CA ASN A 9 5.88 4.92 17.58
C ASN A 9 5.52 6.17 16.78
N ARG A 10 5.62 7.33 17.44
CA ARG A 10 5.25 8.63 16.88
C ARG A 10 6.02 8.97 15.60
N TRP A 11 7.29 8.57 15.51
CA TRP A 11 8.11 8.81 14.34
C TRP A 11 7.65 7.97 13.15
N LEU A 12 7.37 6.68 13.37
CA LEU A 12 6.80 5.79 12.36
C LEU A 12 5.45 6.30 11.85
N ALA A 13 4.58 6.73 12.76
CA ALA A 13 3.27 7.28 12.41
C ALA A 13 3.39 8.53 11.53
N GLN A 14 4.31 9.43 11.88
CA GLN A 14 4.59 10.65 11.11
C GLN A 14 5.15 10.32 9.72
N SER A 15 6.18 9.49 9.61
CA SER A 15 6.79 9.11 8.34
C SER A 15 5.79 8.42 7.39
N ILE A 16 4.94 7.55 7.91
CA ILE A 16 3.89 6.92 7.09
C ILE A 16 2.82 7.94 6.70
N GLY A 17 2.45 8.86 7.61
CA GLY A 17 1.51 9.94 7.33
C GLY A 17 1.98 10.82 6.18
N ASP A 18 3.24 11.24 6.20
CA ASP A 18 3.83 12.09 5.16
C ASP A 18 3.97 11.35 3.82
N LEU A 19 4.37 10.08 3.85
CA LEU A 19 4.38 9.24 2.66
C LEU A 19 2.96 9.10 2.05
N ARG A 20 1.93 8.93 2.87
CA ARG A 20 0.54 8.84 2.40
C ARG A 20 0.02 10.12 1.77
N LYS A 21 0.43 11.30 2.24
CA LYS A 21 0.07 12.58 1.60
C LYS A 21 0.55 12.61 0.15
N ILE A 22 1.79 12.20 -0.08
CA ILE A 22 2.39 12.12 -1.42
C ILE A 22 1.68 11.06 -2.28
N LEU A 23 1.38 9.90 -1.68
CA LEU A 23 0.79 8.77 -2.41
C LEU A 23 -0.72 8.87 -2.65
N LYS A 24 -1.43 9.85 -2.04
CA LYS A 24 -2.91 9.91 -2.08
C LYS A 24 -3.47 9.94 -3.51
N LEU A 25 -2.94 10.81 -4.37
CA LEU A 25 -3.38 10.92 -5.76
C LEU A 25 -3.05 9.66 -6.56
N ALA A 26 -1.83 9.14 -6.40
CA ALA A 26 -1.40 7.94 -7.10
C ALA A 26 -2.14 6.67 -6.60
N ARG A 27 -2.63 6.67 -5.36
CA ARG A 27 -3.48 5.62 -4.80
C ARG A 27 -4.90 5.64 -5.37
N LEU A 28 -5.47 6.82 -5.60
CA LEU A 28 -6.75 6.92 -6.31
C LEU A 28 -6.64 6.38 -7.74
N GLN A 29 -5.56 6.73 -8.45
CA GLN A 29 -5.33 6.26 -9.82
C GLN A 29 -5.07 4.75 -9.90
N GLN A 30 -4.29 4.17 -8.98
CA GLN A 30 -3.99 2.72 -9.02
C GLN A 30 -5.22 1.86 -8.66
N LEU A 31 -6.14 2.35 -7.83
CA LEU A 31 -7.30 1.57 -7.41
C LEU A 31 -8.35 1.40 -8.51
N HIS A 32 -8.30 2.24 -9.55
CA HIS A 32 -9.12 2.04 -10.76
C HIS A 32 -8.58 0.94 -11.67
N ALA A 33 -7.36 0.44 -11.44
CA ALA A 33 -6.85 -0.72 -12.18
C ALA A 33 -7.69 -1.97 -11.83
N PRO A 34 -8.17 -2.72 -12.84
CA PRO A 34 -8.97 -3.93 -12.62
C PRO A 34 -8.29 -4.90 -11.64
N GLY A 35 -9.03 -5.38 -10.63
CA GLY A 35 -8.54 -6.34 -9.64
C GLY A 35 -7.64 -5.78 -8.53
N ARG A 36 -7.11 -4.55 -8.65
CA ARG A 36 -6.18 -4.00 -7.64
C ARG A 36 -6.84 -3.79 -6.27
N LEU A 37 -8.11 -3.41 -6.24
CA LEU A 37 -8.85 -3.23 -5.00
C LEU A 37 -8.96 -4.53 -4.20
N ALA A 38 -9.37 -5.63 -4.86
CA ALA A 38 -9.48 -6.95 -4.24
C ALA A 38 -8.11 -7.46 -3.75
N GLN A 39 -7.07 -7.26 -4.57
CA GLN A 39 -5.69 -7.60 -4.19
C GLN A 39 -5.24 -6.83 -2.95
N SER A 40 -5.43 -5.50 -2.91
CA SER A 40 -5.07 -4.68 -1.75
C SER A 40 -5.85 -5.09 -0.50
N LEU A 41 -7.12 -5.47 -0.63
CA LEU A 41 -7.91 -5.96 0.50
C LEU A 41 -7.32 -7.25 1.08
N SER A 42 -6.98 -8.22 0.21
CA SER A 42 -6.37 -9.48 0.64
C SER A 42 -5.03 -9.27 1.37
N GLU A 43 -4.21 -8.33 0.90
CA GLU A 43 -2.95 -7.95 1.54
C GLU A 43 -3.18 -7.38 2.94
N HIS A 44 -4.16 -6.50 3.11
CA HIS A 44 -4.51 -5.94 4.42
C HIS A 44 -5.04 -7.02 5.38
N LEU A 45 -5.86 -7.96 4.88
CA LEU A 45 -6.38 -9.05 5.69
C LEU A 45 -5.27 -10.01 6.14
N ALA A 46 -4.25 -10.24 5.32
CA ALA A 46 -3.09 -11.05 5.71
C ALA A 46 -2.31 -10.41 6.86
N VAL A 47 -2.03 -9.09 6.79
CA VAL A 47 -1.41 -8.35 7.90
C VAL A 47 -2.26 -8.46 9.16
N PHE A 48 -3.58 -8.27 9.04
CA PHE A 48 -4.49 -8.34 10.18
C PHE A 48 -4.53 -9.74 10.82
N ALA A 49 -4.52 -10.80 10.00
CA ALA A 49 -4.48 -12.17 10.49
C ALA A 49 -3.20 -12.46 11.29
N ALA A 50 -2.04 -12.04 10.79
CA ALA A 50 -0.77 -12.19 11.49
C ALA A 50 -0.75 -11.44 12.84
N LEU A 51 -1.29 -10.21 12.86
CA LEU A 51 -1.45 -9.44 14.10
C LEU A 51 -2.36 -10.15 15.11
N LYS A 52 -3.49 -10.72 14.66
CA LYS A 52 -4.39 -11.51 15.53
C LYS A 52 -3.71 -12.74 16.10
N ALA A 53 -2.85 -13.39 15.30
CA ALA A 53 -2.07 -14.55 15.73
C ALA A 53 -0.87 -14.19 16.63
N ARG A 54 -0.62 -12.89 16.87
CA ARG A 54 0.60 -12.38 17.54
C ARG A 54 1.89 -12.82 16.83
N ASP A 55 1.81 -13.03 15.52
CA ASP A 55 2.95 -13.39 14.68
C ASP A 55 3.58 -12.11 14.12
N SER A 56 4.62 -11.63 14.79
CA SER A 56 5.34 -10.43 14.38
C SER A 56 6.09 -10.60 13.06
N GLU A 57 6.63 -11.80 12.79
CA GLU A 57 7.39 -12.06 11.57
C GLU A 57 6.45 -12.14 10.36
N GLY A 58 5.32 -12.84 10.49
CA GLY A 58 4.28 -12.87 9.47
C GLY A 58 3.70 -11.48 9.17
N ALA A 59 3.54 -10.62 10.18
CA ALA A 59 3.07 -9.26 9.99
C ALA A 59 4.08 -8.40 9.21
N ASP A 60 5.38 -8.52 9.49
CA ASP A 60 6.45 -7.84 8.74
C ASP A 60 6.50 -8.32 7.28
N ALA A 61 6.52 -9.64 7.07
CA ALA A 61 6.55 -10.24 5.74
C ALA A 61 5.33 -9.82 4.89
N ALA A 62 4.14 -9.82 5.49
CA ALA A 62 2.91 -9.37 4.82
C ALA A 62 2.96 -7.87 4.48
N MET A 63 3.48 -7.03 5.37
CA MET A 63 3.62 -5.59 5.12
C MET A 63 4.64 -5.29 4.01
N ARG A 64 5.80 -5.97 4.00
CA ARG A 64 6.80 -5.85 2.93
C ARG A 64 6.22 -6.23 1.57
N THR A 65 5.43 -7.30 1.54
CA THR A 65 4.72 -7.74 0.33
C THR A 65 3.73 -6.68 -0.14
N HIS A 66 2.92 -6.12 0.76
CA HIS A 66 1.97 -5.04 0.46
C HIS A 66 2.67 -3.81 -0.15
N LEU A 67 3.76 -3.35 0.46
CA LEU A 67 4.51 -2.19 -0.01
C LEU A 67 5.16 -2.44 -1.38
N THR A 68 5.70 -3.64 -1.60
CA THR A 68 6.31 -4.01 -2.88
C THR A 68 5.28 -4.02 -4.01
N ARG A 69 4.13 -4.67 -3.80
CA ARG A 69 3.03 -4.71 -4.78
C ARG A 69 2.42 -3.34 -5.03
N GLN A 70 2.31 -2.52 -3.99
CA GLN A 70 1.87 -1.13 -4.13
C GLN A 70 2.84 -0.34 -5.03
N ARG A 71 4.16 -0.49 -4.83
CA ARG A 71 5.17 0.16 -5.68
C ARG A 71 5.10 -0.30 -7.13
N GLU A 72 4.86 -1.59 -7.38
CA GLU A 72 4.67 -2.12 -8.73
C GLU A 72 3.42 -1.56 -9.41
N ALA A 73 2.29 -1.50 -8.68
CA ALA A 73 1.06 -0.89 -9.18
C ALA A 73 1.26 0.59 -9.56
N LEU A 74 2.01 1.35 -8.75
CA LEU A 74 2.36 2.74 -9.06
C LEU A 74 3.23 2.86 -10.32
N ARG A 75 4.20 1.98 -10.50
CA ARG A 75 5.01 1.93 -11.73
C ARG A 75 4.15 1.64 -12.96
N GLU A 76 3.16 0.76 -12.84
CA GLU A 76 2.25 0.46 -13.94
C GLU A 76 1.38 1.65 -14.32
N VAL A 77 0.80 2.34 -13.35
CA VAL A 77 0.03 3.58 -13.59
C VAL A 77 0.90 4.63 -14.30
N ALA A 78 2.15 4.83 -13.85
CA ALA A 78 3.07 5.78 -14.49
C ALA A 78 3.38 5.39 -15.94
N ARG A 79 3.60 4.10 -16.22
CA ARG A 79 3.81 3.58 -17.58
C ARG A 79 2.59 3.83 -18.48
N GLN A 80 1.39 3.61 -17.97
CA GLN A 80 0.15 3.84 -18.72
C GLN A 80 -0.05 5.33 -19.04
N GLN A 81 0.18 6.22 -18.06
CA GLN A 81 0.12 7.66 -18.28
C GLN A 81 1.12 8.14 -19.34
N GLN A 82 2.33 7.59 -19.36
CA GLN A 82 3.32 7.93 -20.36
C GLN A 82 2.91 7.49 -21.77
N LYS A 83 2.34 6.27 -21.90
CA LYS A 83 1.81 5.79 -23.20
C LYS A 83 0.69 6.69 -23.72
N SER A 84 -0.25 7.10 -22.87
CA SER A 84 -1.35 8.00 -23.28
C SER A 84 -0.85 9.37 -23.76
N ARG A 85 0.22 9.91 -23.16
CA ARG A 85 0.80 11.21 -23.55
C ARG A 85 1.58 11.19 -24.87
N VAL A 86 2.13 10.03 -25.26
CA VAL A 86 2.87 9.87 -26.52
C VAL A 86 1.92 9.58 -27.69
N ALA A 87 0.73 9.05 -27.41
CA ALA A 87 -0.30 8.77 -28.40
C ALA A 87 -1.23 9.97 -28.70
N SER A 88 -1.04 11.10 -28.00
CA SER A 88 -1.76 12.37 -28.21
C SER A 88 -0.86 13.37 -28.90
#